data_AF-A0A9Q3KHN5-F1
#
_entry.id   AF-A0A9Q3KHN5-F1
#
_cell.length_a   1.000
_cell.length_b   1.000
_cell.length_c   1.000
_cell.angle_alpha   90.00
_cell.angle_beta   90.00
_cell.angle_gamma   90.00
#
_symmetry.space_group_name_H-M   'P 1'
#
loop_
_entity.id
_entity.type
_entity.pdbx_description
1 polymer ?
#
loop_
_entity_poly.entity_id
_entity_poly.type
_entity_poly.pdbx_seq_one_letter_code
_entity_poly.pdbx_strand_id
1 'polypeptide(L)'
;VMYSSTEKSFKDNWKKLQKKVKNPEVLQYLENTWLPLKEYYVPAWTNHHCHLGVGSTSRVEGAHAMVKLWLQSSTGTFHMAFRKQFIEIINRISKEMIFLHTSVPSMARCLIMLLRWPLTISKPNFLPMKNAPASTTIIKAFLANIRPKRHLPSAKGLKYQTSILNGI
;
A
#
# COMPACT_ATOMS: atom_id res chain seq x y z
N VAL A 1 33.78 4.04 -27.47
CA VAL A 1 33.47 5.35 -28.08
C VAL A 1 32.94 6.31 -27.03
N MET A 2 31.88 5.96 -26.29
CA MET A 2 31.24 6.87 -25.32
C MET A 2 32.16 7.38 -24.21
N TYR A 3 33.09 6.58 -23.69
CA TYR A 3 33.97 6.96 -22.57
C TYR A 3 35.26 7.69 -22.99
N SER A 4 35.32 8.23 -24.21
CA SER A 4 36.51 8.95 -24.69
C SER A 4 36.59 10.33 -24.04
N SER A 5 37.68 10.59 -23.33
CA SER A 5 37.94 11.88 -22.66
C SER A 5 38.47 12.98 -23.58
N THR A 6 38.92 12.63 -24.80
CA THR A 6 39.42 13.59 -25.79
C THR A 6 38.80 13.33 -27.15
N GLU A 7 38.64 14.38 -27.96
CA GLU A 7 38.06 14.25 -29.30
C GLU A 7 38.86 13.30 -30.21
N LYS A 8 40.19 13.32 -30.08
CA LYS A 8 41.08 12.43 -30.84
C LYS A 8 40.80 10.96 -30.49
N SER A 9 40.72 10.65 -29.20
CA SER A 9 40.35 9.31 -28.71
C SER A 9 38.96 8.89 -29.21
N PHE A 10 38.00 9.83 -29.25
CA PHE A 10 36.66 9.56 -29.76
C PHE A 10 36.70 9.17 -31.24
N LYS A 11 37.40 9.94 -32.09
CA LYS A 11 37.53 9.67 -33.54
C LYS A 11 38.19 8.31 -33.80
N ASP A 12 39.24 7.97 -33.06
CA ASP A 12 39.94 6.69 -33.21
C ASP A 12 39.05 5.51 -32.77
N ASN A 13 38.34 5.67 -31.66
CA ASN A 13 37.40 4.66 -31.18
C ASN A 13 36.19 4.51 -32.10
N TRP A 14 35.71 5.60 -32.72
CA TRP A 14 34.63 5.57 -33.70
C TRP A 14 35.02 4.76 -34.94
N LYS A 15 36.22 4.97 -35.48
CA LYS A 15 36.76 4.15 -36.58
C LYS A 15 36.89 2.68 -36.20
N LYS A 16 37.31 2.37 -34.96
CA LYS A 16 37.34 0.98 -34.46
C LYS A 16 35.94 0.37 -34.36
N LEU A 17 34.94 1.16 -33.97
CA LEU A 17 33.55 0.72 -33.88
C LEU A 17 32.98 0.42 -35.28
N GLN A 18 33.19 1.32 -36.25
CA GLN A 18 32.78 1.11 -37.64
C GLN A 18 33.34 -0.20 -38.22
N LYS A 19 34.59 -0.55 -37.90
CA LYS A 19 35.20 -1.83 -38.32
C LYS A 19 34.63 -3.06 -37.60
N LYS A 20 34.12 -2.91 -36.39
CA LYS A 20 33.63 -4.02 -35.55
C LYS A 20 32.16 -4.34 -35.81
N VAL A 21 31.36 -3.33 -36.16
CA VAL A 21 29.93 -3.50 -36.43
C VAL A 21 29.75 -4.08 -37.84
N LYS A 22 29.10 -5.23 -37.93
CA LYS A 22 28.83 -5.92 -39.21
C LYS A 22 27.55 -5.47 -39.89
N ASN A 23 26.59 -4.91 -39.14
CA ASN A 23 25.30 -4.48 -39.67
C ASN A 23 25.35 -2.99 -40.08
N PRO A 24 25.19 -2.66 -41.38
CA PRO A 24 25.21 -1.28 -41.86
C PRO A 24 24.05 -0.43 -41.34
N GLU A 25 22.87 -1.02 -41.09
CA GLU A 25 21.70 -0.29 -40.57
C GLU A 25 21.96 0.27 -39.17
N VAL A 26 22.67 -0.49 -38.34
CA VAL A 26 23.05 -0.07 -37.00
C VAL A 26 24.03 1.10 -37.08
N LEU A 27 24.99 1.07 -38.00
CA LEU A 27 25.91 2.19 -38.21
C LEU A 27 25.17 3.43 -38.68
N GLN A 28 24.27 3.28 -39.66
CA GLN A 28 23.46 4.39 -40.15
C GLN A 28 22.58 5.00 -39.05
N TYR A 29 21.97 4.16 -38.22
CA TYR A 29 21.18 4.62 -37.07
C TYR A 29 22.04 5.41 -36.08
N LEU A 30 23.22 4.91 -35.73
CA LEU A 30 24.13 5.59 -34.81
C LEU A 30 24.64 6.92 -35.40
N GLU A 31 24.95 6.97 -36.69
CA GLU A 31 25.40 8.18 -37.39
C GLU A 31 24.30 9.25 -37.49
N ASN A 32 23.06 8.84 -37.76
CA ASN A 32 21.95 9.78 -37.94
C ASN A 32 21.34 10.24 -36.61
N THR A 33 21.30 9.37 -35.61
CA THR A 33 20.56 9.63 -34.36
C THR A 33 21.48 10.06 -33.23
N TRP A 34 22.57 9.32 -33.02
CA TRP A 34 23.39 9.49 -31.83
C TRP A 34 24.58 10.42 -32.06
N LEU A 35 25.27 10.29 -33.19
CA LEU A 35 26.45 11.09 -33.50
C LEU A 35 26.21 12.63 -33.48
N PRO A 36 25.06 13.17 -33.90
CA PRO A 36 24.77 14.60 -33.78
C PRO A 36 24.63 15.04 -32.31
N LEU A 37 24.21 14.12 -31.43
CA LEU A 37 23.99 14.37 -30.01
C LEU A 37 25.23 14.11 -29.14
N LYS A 38 26.39 13.80 -29.74
CA LYS A 38 27.63 13.43 -29.02
C LYS A 38 28.07 14.43 -27.96
N GLU A 39 27.75 15.71 -28.15
CA GLU A 39 28.12 16.79 -27.24
C GLU A 39 27.38 16.72 -25.89
N TYR A 40 26.26 16.00 -25.82
CA TYR A 40 25.44 15.88 -24.61
C TYR A 40 25.84 14.74 -23.68
N TYR A 41 26.58 13.74 -24.16
CA TYR A 41 26.84 12.52 -23.38
C TYR A 41 28.29 12.01 -23.43
N VAL A 42 29.13 12.48 -24.35
CA VAL A 42 30.53 12.03 -24.43
C VAL A 42 31.42 12.95 -23.58
N PRO A 43 32.23 12.40 -22.66
CA PRO A 43 33.12 13.18 -21.77
C PRO A 43 34.05 14.14 -22.51
N ALA A 44 34.49 13.80 -23.72
CA ALA A 44 35.29 14.69 -24.57
C ALA A 44 34.68 16.08 -24.80
N TRP A 45 33.35 16.19 -24.76
CA TRP A 45 32.61 17.45 -24.91
C TRP A 45 31.86 17.84 -23.62
N THR A 46 31.37 16.87 -22.83
CA THR A 46 30.58 17.15 -21.63
C THR A 46 31.41 17.56 -20.41
N ASN A 47 32.65 17.08 -20.26
CA ASN A 47 33.47 17.43 -19.09
C ASN A 47 33.90 18.90 -19.03
N HIS A 48 33.62 19.68 -20.08
CA HIS A 48 33.72 21.14 -20.02
C HIS A 48 32.67 21.78 -19.10
N HIS A 49 31.58 21.07 -18.81
CA HIS A 49 30.50 21.51 -17.95
C HIS A 49 30.39 20.60 -16.70
N CYS A 50 30.67 21.17 -15.53
CA CYS A 50 30.90 20.46 -14.26
C CYS A 50 29.77 19.51 -13.80
N HIS A 51 28.54 19.68 -14.29
CA HIS A 51 27.35 18.95 -13.80
C HIS A 51 26.86 17.82 -14.72
N LEU A 52 27.51 17.56 -15.86
CA LEU A 52 27.06 16.55 -16.85
C LEU A 52 27.75 15.17 -16.71
N GLY A 53 28.55 14.96 -15.66
CA GLY A 53 29.31 13.72 -15.42
C GLY A 53 28.51 12.54 -14.83
N VAL A 54 27.18 12.55 -14.86
CA VAL A 54 26.38 11.46 -14.29
C VAL A 54 26.38 10.25 -15.24
N GLY A 55 27.34 9.35 -15.06
CA GLY A 55 27.47 8.12 -15.85
C GLY A 55 26.70 6.91 -15.28
N SER A 56 26.01 7.06 -14.15
CA SER A 56 25.29 5.95 -13.50
C SER A 56 23.78 6.06 -13.73
N THR A 57 23.20 5.01 -14.29
CA THR A 57 21.75 4.85 -14.46
C THR A 57 21.06 4.30 -13.21
N SER A 58 21.82 3.91 -12.18
CA SER A 58 21.31 3.23 -10.98
C SER A 58 20.18 3.98 -10.26
N ARG A 59 20.26 5.32 -10.18
CA ARG A 59 19.20 6.15 -9.56
C ARG A 59 17.90 6.12 -10.38
N VAL A 60 18.01 6.26 -11.69
CA VAL A 60 16.87 6.24 -12.62
C VAL A 60 16.24 4.85 -12.64
N GLU A 61 17.06 3.81 -12.70
CA GLU A 61 16.63 2.42 -12.63
C GLU A 61 15.95 2.09 -11.31
N GLY A 62 16.50 2.56 -10.18
CA GLY A 62 15.90 2.38 -8.86
C GLY A 62 14.55 3.09 -8.75
N ALA A 63 14.44 4.32 -9.24
CA ALA A 63 13.17 5.05 -9.30
C ALA A 63 12.15 4.32 -10.20
N HIS A 64 12.56 3.89 -11.39
CA HIS A 64 11.71 3.12 -12.29
C HIS A 64 11.28 1.78 -11.69
N ALA A 65 12.18 1.08 -10.99
CA ALA A 65 11.89 -0.18 -10.31
C ALA A 65 10.85 0.03 -9.20
N MET A 66 10.99 1.10 -8.42
CA MET A 66 9.98 1.49 -7.44
C MET A 66 8.63 1.74 -8.14
N VAL A 67 8.58 2.59 -9.16
CA VAL A 67 7.32 2.88 -9.87
C VAL A 67 6.68 1.61 -10.45
N LYS A 68 7.46 0.70 -11.03
CA LYS A 68 6.95 -0.59 -11.53
C LYS A 68 6.40 -1.48 -10.41
N LEU A 69 7.09 -1.54 -9.28
CA LEU A 69 6.63 -2.27 -8.10
C LEU A 69 5.29 -1.72 -7.60
N TRP A 70 5.13 -0.39 -7.62
CA TRP A 70 3.88 0.27 -7.23
C TRP A 70 2.74 0.07 -8.23
N LEU A 71 3.04 0.09 -9.53
CA LEU A 71 2.02 -0.08 -10.57
C LEU A 71 1.51 -1.52 -10.67
N GLN A 72 2.38 -2.53 -10.41
CA GLN A 72 2.11 -3.98 -10.46
C GLN A 72 1.54 -4.52 -11.80
N SER A 73 1.12 -3.65 -12.71
CA SER A 73 0.50 -3.94 -14.00
C SER A 73 0.98 -2.91 -15.03
N SER A 74 1.25 -3.36 -16.24
CA SER A 74 1.52 -2.49 -17.40
C SER A 74 0.24 -2.00 -18.10
N THR A 75 -0.92 -2.50 -17.66
CA THR A 75 -2.24 -2.15 -18.19
C THR A 75 -3.08 -1.45 -17.13
N GLY A 76 -3.64 -0.29 -17.49
CA GLY A 76 -4.46 0.55 -16.61
C GLY A 76 -3.94 1.98 -16.47
N THR A 77 -4.77 2.87 -15.96
CA THR A 77 -4.38 4.26 -15.70
C THR A 77 -3.69 4.40 -14.35
N PHE A 78 -2.87 5.43 -14.20
CA PHE A 78 -2.25 5.79 -12.91
C PHE A 78 -3.30 5.90 -11.79
N HIS A 79 -4.46 6.49 -12.09
CA HIS A 79 -5.58 6.57 -11.14
C HIS A 79 -6.03 5.20 -10.62
N MET A 80 -6.09 4.18 -11.49
CA MET A 80 -6.47 2.82 -11.08
C MET A 80 -5.43 2.19 -10.17
N ALA A 81 -4.14 2.38 -10.45
CA ALA A 81 -3.05 1.87 -9.61
C ALA A 81 -3.08 2.52 -8.22
N PHE A 82 -3.24 3.84 -8.16
CA PHE A 82 -3.39 4.56 -6.89
C PHE A 82 -4.59 4.06 -6.11
N ARG A 83 -5.76 3.95 -6.76
CA ARG A 83 -6.98 3.47 -6.12
C ARG A 83 -6.81 2.05 -5.56
N LYS A 84 -6.18 1.14 -6.30
CA LYS A 84 -5.88 -0.22 -5.82
C LYS A 84 -5.00 -0.19 -4.56
N GLN A 85 -3.93 0.61 -4.57
CA GLN A 85 -3.04 0.71 -3.42
C GLN A 85 -3.74 1.30 -2.19
N PHE A 86 -4.55 2.35 -2.37
CA PHE A 86 -5.36 2.93 -1.30
C PHE A 86 -6.33 1.90 -0.71
N ILE A 87 -7.03 1.14 -1.56
CA ILE A 87 -7.93 0.08 -1.11
C ILE A 87 -7.17 -1.01 -0.33
N GLU A 88 -5.99 -1.41 -0.80
CA GLU A 88 -5.16 -2.41 -0.12
C GLU A 88 -4.71 -1.94 1.27
N ILE A 89 -4.28 -0.69 1.40
CA ILE A 89 -3.89 -0.10 2.69
C ILE A 89 -5.08 -0.07 3.66
N ILE A 90 -6.25 0.38 3.19
CA ILE A 90 -7.47 0.42 4.01
C ILE A 90 -7.87 -0.99 4.44
N ASN A 91 -7.80 -1.97 3.54
CA ASN A 91 -8.08 -3.37 3.85
C ASN A 91 -7.10 -3.92 4.88
N ARG A 92 -5.81 -3.56 4.80
CA ARG A 92 -4.79 -3.97 5.78
C ARG A 92 -5.11 -3.41 7.17
N ILE A 93 -5.37 -2.10 7.27
CA ILE A 93 -5.78 -1.46 8.52
C ILE A 93 -7.05 -2.09 9.08
N SER A 94 -8.02 -2.36 8.20
CA SER A 94 -9.30 -2.96 8.61
C SER A 94 -9.11 -4.36 9.19
N LYS A 95 -8.23 -5.18 8.59
CA LYS A 95 -7.88 -6.50 9.11
C LYS A 95 -7.23 -6.43 10.50
N GLU A 96 -6.28 -5.53 10.70
CA GLU A 96 -5.63 -5.32 12.01
C GLU A 96 -6.65 -4.87 13.08
N MET A 97 -7.52 -3.92 12.75
CA MET A 97 -8.62 -3.48 13.61
C MET A 97 -9.55 -4.64 14.00
N ILE A 98 -9.97 -5.44 13.04
CA ILE A 98 -10.83 -6.62 13.29
C ILE A 98 -10.09 -7.63 14.18
N PHE A 99 -8.81 -7.91 13.91
CA PHE A 99 -8.01 -8.83 14.70
C PHE A 99 -7.92 -8.42 16.17
N LEU A 100 -7.68 -7.14 16.44
CA LEU A 100 -7.70 -6.57 17.79
C LEU A 100 -9.09 -6.70 18.43
N HIS A 101 -10.14 -6.36 17.69
CA HIS A 101 -11.52 -6.45 18.16
C HIS A 101 -12.01 -7.89 18.35
N THR A 102 -11.44 -8.91 17.72
CA THR A 102 -11.77 -10.34 17.94
C THR A 102 -10.95 -10.97 19.06
N SER A 103 -9.72 -10.48 19.28
CA SER A 103 -8.84 -10.95 20.36
C SER A 103 -9.25 -10.43 21.74
N VAL A 104 -9.77 -9.20 21.84
CA VAL A 104 -10.26 -8.62 23.11
C VAL A 104 -11.48 -9.38 23.69
N PRO A 105 -12.48 -9.81 22.91
CA PRO A 105 -13.58 -10.67 23.37
C PRO A 105 -13.13 -12.08 23.76
N SER A 106 -12.03 -12.61 23.19
CA SER A 106 -11.43 -13.88 23.61
C SER A 106 -10.86 -13.77 25.02
N MET A 107 -10.08 -12.70 25.28
CA MET A 107 -9.58 -12.37 26.62
C MET A 107 -10.72 -12.08 27.62
N ALA A 108 -11.74 -11.33 27.20
CA ALA A 108 -12.91 -11.06 28.03
C ALA A 108 -13.74 -12.34 28.31
N ARG A 109 -13.82 -13.28 27.35
CA ARG A 109 -14.46 -14.59 27.55
C ARG A 109 -13.66 -15.47 28.51
N CYS A 110 -12.32 -15.48 28.43
CA CYS A 110 -11.47 -16.17 29.41
C CYS A 110 -11.65 -15.58 30.82
N LEU A 111 -11.73 -14.26 30.93
CA LEU A 111 -12.03 -13.58 32.20
C LEU A 111 -13.41 -13.95 32.76
N ILE A 112 -14.45 -14.01 31.90
CA ILE A 112 -15.79 -14.46 32.30
C ILE A 112 -15.78 -15.95 32.71
N MET A 113 -14.97 -16.79 32.06
CA MET A 113 -14.85 -18.21 32.37
C MET A 113 -14.15 -18.45 33.72
N LEU A 114 -13.11 -17.67 34.03
CA LEU A 114 -12.39 -17.71 35.31
C LEU A 114 -13.23 -17.12 36.46
N LEU A 115 -14.01 -16.07 36.21
CA LEU A 115 -14.89 -15.46 37.23
C LEU A 115 -16.13 -16.30 37.55
N ARG A 116 -16.49 -17.28 36.71
CA ARG A 116 -17.69 -18.13 36.88
C ARG A 116 -17.43 -19.50 37.50
N TRP A 117 -16.17 -19.93 37.59
CA TRP A 117 -15.73 -21.18 38.23
C TRP A 117 -16.06 -21.32 39.74
N PRO A 118 -16.17 -20.26 40.58
CA PRO A 118 -16.39 -20.47 42.01
C PRO A 118 -17.85 -20.74 42.41
N LEU A 119 -18.83 -20.56 41.52
CA LEU A 119 -20.25 -20.61 41.88
C LEU A 119 -20.89 -22.02 41.81
N THR A 120 -20.16 -23.04 41.35
CA THR A 120 -20.69 -24.39 41.15
C THR A 120 -20.17 -25.44 42.13
N ILE A 121 -19.24 -25.10 43.04
CA ILE A 121 -18.60 -26.09 43.94
C ILE A 121 -19.15 -26.07 45.37
N SER A 122 -20.04 -25.15 45.75
CA SER A 122 -20.59 -25.13 47.12
C SER A 122 -22.12 -25.21 47.15
N LYS A 123 -22.66 -26.43 47.15
CA LYS A 123 -23.82 -26.79 47.98
C LYS A 123 -23.64 -28.22 48.50
N PRO A 124 -23.62 -28.41 49.82
CA PRO A 124 -24.79 -29.04 50.42
C PRO A 124 -25.31 -28.36 51.70
N ASN A 125 -26.65 -28.22 51.73
CA ASN A 125 -27.59 -28.40 52.85
C ASN A 125 -27.83 -27.31 53.93
N PHE A 126 -29.15 -27.05 54.10
CA PHE A 126 -29.92 -26.46 55.24
C PHE A 126 -29.87 -24.91 55.43
N LEU A 127 -30.95 -24.09 55.49
CA LEU A 127 -32.42 -24.19 55.71
C LEU A 127 -33.14 -22.93 55.13
N PRO A 128 -34.50 -22.84 55.10
CA PRO A 128 -35.22 -21.93 54.21
C PRO A 128 -35.43 -20.52 54.79
N MET A 129 -35.00 -19.50 54.07
CA MET A 129 -35.49 -18.13 54.28
C MET A 129 -36.80 -17.93 53.51
N LYS A 130 -37.91 -17.90 54.25
CA LYS A 130 -39.16 -17.32 53.79
C LYS A 130 -38.94 -15.81 53.60
N ASN A 131 -39.34 -15.31 52.43
CA ASN A 131 -39.49 -13.90 52.06
C ASN A 131 -38.20 -13.17 51.64
N ALA A 132 -37.75 -13.39 50.40
CA ALA A 132 -36.86 -12.47 49.69
C ALA A 132 -37.45 -12.21 48.27
N PRO A 133 -37.54 -10.94 47.81
CA PRO A 133 -38.12 -10.62 46.51
C PRO A 133 -37.33 -11.28 45.37
N ALA A 134 -38.06 -11.84 44.41
CA ALA A 134 -37.50 -12.66 43.34
C ALA A 134 -36.38 -11.94 42.56
N SER A 135 -35.20 -12.57 42.55
CA SER A 135 -33.97 -12.26 41.80
C SER A 135 -34.20 -11.84 40.33
N THR A 136 -35.34 -12.22 39.75
CA THR A 136 -35.76 -11.86 38.40
C THR A 136 -35.96 -10.35 38.19
N THR A 137 -36.22 -9.56 39.23
CA THR A 137 -36.41 -8.10 39.13
C THR A 137 -35.08 -7.35 38.95
N ILE A 138 -34.04 -7.76 39.68
CA ILE A 138 -32.71 -7.13 39.65
C ILE A 138 -32.02 -7.44 38.31
N ILE A 139 -32.14 -8.68 37.82
CA ILE A 139 -31.58 -9.09 36.52
C ILE A 139 -32.28 -8.36 35.36
N LYS A 140 -33.61 -8.16 35.41
CA LYS A 140 -34.34 -7.39 34.39
C LYS A 140 -33.93 -5.91 34.38
N ALA A 141 -33.71 -5.29 35.55
CA ALA A 141 -33.26 -3.91 35.66
C ALA A 141 -31.82 -3.74 35.11
N PHE A 142 -30.93 -4.70 35.37
CA PHE A 142 -29.56 -4.67 34.88
C PHE A 142 -29.48 -4.86 33.35
N LEU A 143 -30.28 -5.78 32.79
CA LEU A 143 -30.36 -5.99 31.33
C LEU A 143 -30.99 -4.82 30.58
N ALA A 144 -31.86 -4.03 31.21
CA ALA A 144 -32.41 -2.80 30.62
C ALA A 144 -31.35 -1.71 30.46
N ASN A 145 -30.32 -1.69 31.31
CA ASN A 145 -29.30 -0.65 31.35
C ASN A 145 -28.10 -0.91 30.42
N ILE A 146 -27.98 -2.12 29.87
CA ILE A 146 -26.85 -2.55 29.00
C ILE A 146 -27.19 -2.47 27.50
N ARG A 147 -28.42 -2.11 27.11
CA ARG A 147 -28.72 -1.88 25.67
C ARG A 147 -28.07 -0.58 25.19
N PRO A 148 -27.15 -0.61 24.20
CA PRO A 148 -26.60 0.62 23.65
C PRO A 148 -27.71 1.41 22.94
N LYS A 149 -27.91 2.67 23.32
CA LYS A 149 -28.71 3.65 22.58
C LYS A 149 -28.08 3.83 21.19
N ARG A 150 -28.55 3.09 20.20
CA ARG A 150 -28.36 3.47 18.79
C ARG A 150 -29.21 4.72 18.54
N HIS A 151 -28.58 5.88 18.54
CA HIS A 151 -29.14 7.04 17.87
C HIS A 151 -29.07 6.74 16.37
N LEU A 152 -30.17 6.31 15.78
CA LEU A 152 -30.36 6.31 14.33
C LEU A 152 -30.57 7.77 13.90
N PRO A 153 -29.82 8.31 12.93
CA PRO A 153 -30.18 9.58 12.32
C PRO A 153 -31.48 9.39 11.50
N SER A 154 -32.38 10.36 11.63
CA SER A 154 -33.69 10.41 10.99
C SER A 154 -33.59 10.23 9.46
N ALA A 155 -34.49 9.42 8.90
CA ALA A 155 -34.55 8.97 7.51
C ALA A 155 -34.87 10.06 6.45
N LYS A 156 -34.45 11.31 6.66
CA LYS A 156 -34.65 12.42 5.70
C LYS A 156 -33.42 12.76 4.84
N GLY A 157 -32.26 12.14 5.09
CA GLY A 157 -31.00 12.42 4.35
C GLY A 157 -30.64 11.45 3.21
N LEU A 158 -31.36 10.33 3.06
CA LEU A 158 -30.97 9.24 2.14
C LEU A 158 -31.43 9.42 0.68
N LYS A 159 -32.09 10.52 0.33
CA LYS A 159 -32.55 10.78 -1.05
C LYS A 159 -31.54 11.50 -1.95
N TYR A 160 -30.43 12.03 -1.41
CA TYR A 160 -29.46 12.81 -2.20
C TYR A 160 -28.23 12.03 -2.69
N GLN A 161 -28.00 10.79 -2.22
CA GLN A 161 -26.82 10.01 -2.63
C GLN A 161 -27.12 8.92 -3.68
N THR A 162 -28.38 8.62 -3.97
CA THR A 162 -28.75 7.62 -4.98
C THR A 162 -28.86 8.19 -6.41
N SER A 163 -28.71 9.50 -6.61
CA SER A 163 -28.72 10.11 -7.95
C SER A 163 -27.34 10.14 -8.63
N ILE A 164 -26.24 9.95 -7.88
CA ILE A 164 -24.87 10.05 -8.44
C ILE A 164 -24.33 8.69 -8.92
N LEU A 165 -24.94 7.57 -8.50
CA LEU A 165 -24.50 6.22 -8.88
C LEU A 165 -25.22 5.63 -10.10
N ASN A 166 -26.24 6.29 -10.65
CA ASN A 166 -26.98 5.81 -11.83
C ASN A 166 -26.72 6.65 -13.09
N GLY A 167 -25.60 7.38 -13.14
CA GLY A 167 -25.26 8.30 -14.24
C GLY A 167 -23.82 8.17 -14.73
N ILE A 168 -23.24 6.97 -14.74
CA ILE A 168 -22.01 6.61 -15.47
C ILE A 168 -22.24 5.26 -16.14
#